data_AF-A0A6L3VUB2-F1
#
_entry.id   AF-A0A6L3VUB2-F1
#
_cell.length_a   1.000
_cell.length_b   1.000
_cell.length_c   1.000
_cell.angle_alpha   90.00
_cell.angle_beta   90.00
_cell.angle_gamma   90.00
#
_symmetry.space_group_name_H-M   'P 1'
#
loop_
_entity.id
_entity.type
_entity.pdbx_description
1 polymer ?
#
loop_
_entity_poly.entity_id
_entity_poly.type
_entity_poly.pdbx_seq_one_letter_code
_entity_poly.pdbx_strand_id
1 'polypeptide(L)'
;MLVKDIVLWAVLALPVAFDLVSPLEPAAPYWWLRIAGLGALAAAVAISRTRPTAALLTATALIAVHGNFAFAMPVMSYLTGLRTPRARPVLWGFTAVFAAGTLINIVRGIDVTTWFPLTLWLVLLGVLPWLVGRYWQQYQELLHAGWERADRLEREQRITAERERLRERARIAQDMHDSLGHELALIAVRAGALQVAPGLDDRHRAAAAELRAGAADATEHLREIIGVLRDDTARRAAAGETTGPGGTEPAARPVHESVHDLVERARASGVPVRLDTAAGPAPGHLPPMIALAAHRIVQEAITNAAKHAPGAPITVTLARRTPAPDSGGADDDAPAAIIVTVANDAPPAGPALLPPGGGHGLTGLTERARLAGGTLHAAPAPGGGFTVRAVLPETPPPGPRPLNTPGPHDAPAAAGGGPSESARHLERERRHVRRGLITAIAVPAALIAALGAVMLGYYTYATLNSVLPPDDYAALRVGDTRAHIEQLLPPMQATEASGVRARVPEPPGAHCRYYRPTADLLGTGHLYRLCFTGGRLTDKNAYSTADPATKGPE
;
A
#
# COMPACT_ATOMS: atom_id res chain seq x y z
N MET A 1 0.76 20.70 27.27
CA MET A 1 2.00 20.60 26.45
C MET A 1 3.20 21.13 27.22
N LEU A 2 3.12 22.36 27.74
CA LEU A 2 4.11 22.97 28.65
C LEU A 2 4.48 22.06 29.85
N VAL A 3 3.50 21.41 30.48
CA VAL A 3 3.71 20.50 31.61
C VAL A 3 4.68 19.35 31.28
N LYS A 4 4.58 18.75 30.07
CA LYS A 4 5.49 17.66 29.67
C LYS A 4 6.92 18.17 29.48
N ASP A 5 7.07 19.37 28.94
CA ASP A 5 8.38 19.99 28.70
C ASP A 5 9.03 20.44 30.03
N ILE A 6 8.24 20.92 31.00
CA ILE A 6 8.70 21.23 32.37
C ILE A 6 9.16 19.97 33.09
N VAL A 7 8.37 18.89 33.04
CA VAL A 7 8.74 17.61 33.66
C VAL A 7 10.01 17.05 33.03
N LEU A 8 10.11 17.08 31.69
CA LEU A 8 11.30 16.65 30.97
C LEU A 8 12.53 17.46 31.41
N TRP A 9 12.44 18.78 31.44
CA TRP A 9 13.53 19.63 31.91
C TRP A 9 13.91 19.33 33.37
N ALA A 10 12.94 19.19 34.27
CA ALA A 10 13.19 18.90 35.68
C ALA A 10 13.94 17.57 35.87
N VAL A 11 13.58 16.53 35.11
CA VAL A 11 14.29 15.24 35.12
C VAL A 11 15.73 15.39 34.61
N LEU A 12 15.93 16.12 33.51
CA LEU A 12 17.27 16.32 32.94
C LEU A 12 18.15 17.25 33.77
N ALA A 13 17.56 18.17 34.53
CA ALA A 13 18.25 19.08 35.44
C ALA A 13 18.69 18.40 36.74
N LEU A 14 18.06 17.28 37.12
CA LEU A 14 18.26 16.62 38.41
C LEU A 14 19.74 16.33 38.74
N PRO A 15 20.57 15.76 37.84
CA PRO A 15 21.97 15.47 38.16
C PRO A 15 22.79 16.73 38.43
N VAL A 16 22.50 17.82 37.70
CA VAL A 16 23.19 19.10 37.86
C VAL A 16 22.72 19.80 39.14
N ALA A 17 21.42 19.75 39.43
CA ALA A 17 20.83 20.33 40.64
C ALA A 17 21.31 19.61 41.91
N PHE A 18 21.41 18.28 41.87
CA PHE A 18 21.91 17.48 42.97
C PHE A 18 23.38 17.82 43.30
N ASP A 19 24.24 17.89 42.28
CA ASP A 19 25.65 18.28 42.46
C ASP A 19 25.82 19.71 42.97
N LEU A 20 24.87 20.61 42.66
CA LEU A 20 24.88 21.98 43.19
C LEU A 20 24.58 22.03 44.69
N VAL A 21 23.77 21.09 45.20
CA VAL A 21 23.35 21.01 46.61
C VAL A 21 24.33 20.17 47.44
N SER A 22 24.87 19.10 46.87
CA SER A 22 25.80 18.17 47.51
C SER A 22 27.02 17.92 46.62
N PRO A 23 27.92 18.91 46.52
CA PRO A 23 29.08 18.81 45.63
C PRO A 23 30.06 17.76 46.17
N LEU A 24 30.47 16.83 45.31
CA LEU A 24 31.46 15.79 45.63
C LEU A 24 32.90 16.36 45.73
N GLU A 25 33.12 17.53 45.15
CA GLU A 25 34.39 18.26 45.14
C GLU A 25 34.20 19.65 45.77
N PRO A 26 35.22 20.26 46.40
CA PRO A 26 35.10 21.59 46.98
C PRO A 26 34.62 22.63 45.95
N ALA A 27 33.71 23.51 46.39
CA ALA A 27 32.94 24.41 45.53
C ALA A 27 33.83 25.20 44.56
N ALA A 28 33.72 24.87 43.27
CA ALA A 28 34.39 25.61 42.22
C ALA A 28 33.87 27.06 42.16
N PRO A 29 34.72 28.07 41.90
CA PRO A 29 34.35 29.49 41.94
C PRO A 29 33.32 29.94 40.87
N TYR A 30 32.85 29.02 40.03
CA TYR A 30 31.99 29.28 38.86
C TYR A 30 30.62 28.58 38.93
N TRP A 31 30.01 28.48 40.13
CA TRP A 31 28.66 27.92 40.33
C TRP A 31 27.57 28.57 39.45
N TRP A 32 27.71 29.86 39.14
CA TRP A 32 26.78 30.61 38.30
C TRP A 32 26.70 30.09 36.86
N LEU A 33 27.78 29.51 36.31
CA LEU A 33 27.78 28.87 34.99
C LEU A 33 26.83 27.66 34.95
N ARG A 34 26.70 26.93 36.06
CA ARG A 34 25.81 25.77 36.15
C ARG A 34 24.35 26.20 36.10
N ILE A 35 23.99 27.29 36.78
CA ILE A 35 22.64 27.87 36.73
C ILE A 35 22.32 28.41 35.34
N ALA A 36 23.25 29.13 34.72
CA ALA A 36 23.12 29.56 33.33
C ALA A 36 22.92 28.36 32.39
N GLY A 37 23.66 27.27 32.61
CA GLY A 37 23.52 26.01 31.88
C GLY A 37 22.14 25.35 32.05
N LEU A 38 21.55 25.38 33.25
CA LEU A 38 20.18 24.91 33.50
C LEU A 38 19.14 25.72 32.71
N GLY A 39 19.32 27.05 32.62
CA GLY A 39 18.50 27.92 31.78
C GLY A 39 18.64 27.60 30.28
N ALA A 40 19.86 27.39 29.81
CA ALA A 40 20.11 26.97 28.43
C ALA A 40 19.52 25.58 28.13
N LEU A 41 19.54 24.65 29.09
CA LEU A 41 18.88 23.35 28.96
C LEU A 41 17.36 23.49 28.87
N ALA A 42 16.75 24.41 29.64
CA ALA A 42 15.32 24.70 29.52
C ALA A 42 14.96 25.22 28.12
N ALA A 43 15.78 26.15 27.59
CA ALA A 43 15.63 26.65 26.24
C ALA A 43 15.79 25.54 25.19
N ALA A 44 16.76 24.64 25.35
CA ALA A 44 16.96 23.49 24.49
C ALA A 44 15.72 22.57 24.49
N VAL A 45 15.15 22.26 25.65
CA VAL A 45 13.92 21.47 25.78
C VAL A 45 12.74 22.18 25.10
N ALA A 46 12.58 23.49 25.27
CA ALA A 46 11.51 24.26 24.65
C ALA A 46 11.59 24.27 23.11
N ILE A 47 12.78 24.44 22.53
CA ILE A 47 12.97 24.44 21.07
C ILE A 47 13.08 23.03 20.47
N SER A 48 13.12 21.98 21.29
CA SER A 48 13.33 20.60 20.83
C SER A 48 12.27 20.09 19.85
N ARG A 49 11.10 20.73 19.79
CA ARG A 49 10.01 20.39 18.86
C ARG A 49 10.12 21.10 17.52
N THR A 50 10.58 22.36 17.52
CA THR A 50 10.67 23.20 16.31
C THR A 50 12.04 23.11 15.65
N ARG A 51 13.11 23.01 16.44
CA ARG A 51 14.51 22.90 16.00
C ARG A 51 15.24 21.80 16.80
N PRO A 52 14.93 20.52 16.57
CA PRO A 52 15.48 19.40 17.34
C PRO A 52 17.01 19.33 17.26
N THR A 53 17.60 19.60 16.08
CA THR A 53 19.06 19.60 15.90
C THR A 53 19.77 20.68 16.71
N ALA A 54 19.23 21.90 16.72
CA ALA A 54 19.76 22.99 17.53
C ALA A 54 19.68 22.65 19.02
N ALA A 55 18.55 22.07 19.46
CA ALA A 55 18.37 21.63 20.84
C ALA A 55 19.41 20.58 21.28
N LEU A 56 19.68 19.58 20.43
CA LEU A 56 20.70 18.56 20.68
C LEU A 56 22.11 19.17 20.75
N LEU A 57 22.46 20.05 19.81
CA LEU A 57 23.77 20.71 19.81
C LEU A 57 23.96 21.58 21.06
N THR A 58 22.93 22.34 21.47
CA THR A 58 22.96 23.10 22.72
C THR A 58 23.15 22.20 23.94
N ALA A 59 22.38 21.11 24.06
CA ALA A 59 22.52 20.17 25.16
C ALA A 59 23.91 19.50 25.20
N THR A 60 24.48 19.19 24.04
CA THR A 60 25.83 18.61 23.94
C THR A 60 26.91 19.63 24.30
N ALA A 61 26.77 20.89 23.89
CA ALA A 61 27.70 21.95 24.25
C ALA A 61 27.75 22.22 25.77
N LEU A 62 26.65 22.00 26.49
CA LEU A 62 26.61 22.15 27.95
C LEU A 62 27.52 21.17 28.71
N ILE A 63 27.94 20.06 28.08
CA ILE A 63 28.91 19.12 28.68
C ILE A 63 30.25 19.84 28.96
N ALA A 64 30.62 20.82 28.14
CA ALA A 64 31.82 21.63 28.37
C ALA A 64 31.70 22.57 29.58
N VAL A 65 30.47 22.88 30.03
CA VAL A 65 30.23 23.63 31.27
C VAL A 65 30.35 22.71 32.47
N HIS A 66 29.76 21.51 32.39
CA HIS A 66 29.85 20.49 33.44
C HIS A 66 29.52 19.11 32.89
N GLY A 67 30.30 18.09 33.29
CA GLY A 67 30.06 16.69 32.92
C GLY A 67 28.64 16.16 33.21
N ASN A 68 27.94 16.65 34.23
CA ASN A 68 26.58 16.20 34.56
C ASN A 68 25.53 16.58 33.51
N PHE A 69 25.82 17.51 32.59
CA PHE A 69 24.95 17.76 31.44
C PHE A 69 24.97 16.61 30.41
N ALA A 70 25.92 15.67 30.51
CA ALA A 70 25.97 14.49 29.64
C ALA A 70 24.71 13.62 29.73
N PHE A 71 24.00 13.63 30.88
CA PHE A 71 22.73 12.89 31.04
C PHE A 71 21.59 13.44 30.18
N ALA A 72 21.64 14.71 29.75
CA ALA A 72 20.66 15.27 28.83
C ALA A 72 20.85 14.81 27.38
N MET A 73 22.10 14.50 27.00
CA MET A 73 22.46 14.11 25.64
C MET A 73 21.66 12.91 25.09
N PRO A 74 21.56 11.75 25.75
CA PRO A 74 20.85 10.58 25.20
C PRO A 74 19.37 10.84 24.98
N VAL A 75 18.73 11.57 25.89
CA VAL A 75 17.31 11.91 25.78
C VAL A 75 17.07 12.88 24.63
N MET A 76 17.87 13.95 24.53
CA MET A 76 17.77 14.93 23.45
C MET A 76 18.10 14.31 22.09
N SER A 77 19.04 13.39 22.06
CA SER A 77 19.45 12.65 20.87
C SER A 77 18.35 11.72 20.37
N TYR A 78 17.74 10.95 21.27
CA TYR A 78 16.57 10.11 20.98
C TYR A 78 15.38 10.93 20.47
N LEU A 79 15.04 12.03 21.14
CA LEU A 79 13.96 12.92 20.70
C LEU A 79 14.24 13.55 19.33
N THR A 80 15.50 13.89 19.04
CA THR A 80 15.90 14.38 17.72
C THR A 80 15.69 13.30 16.66
N GLY A 81 16.00 12.05 16.99
CA GLY A 81 15.77 10.90 16.12
C GLY A 81 14.30 10.67 15.79
N LEU A 82 13.41 10.85 16.78
CA LEU A 82 11.95 10.72 16.62
C LEU A 82 11.30 11.85 15.80
N ARG A 83 11.91 13.03 15.78
CA ARG A 83 11.30 14.26 15.25
C ARG A 83 11.86 14.68 13.90
N THR A 84 12.94 14.06 13.43
CA THR A 84 13.67 14.52 12.25
C THR A 84 13.63 13.49 11.12
N PRO A 85 12.91 13.77 10.01
CA PRO A 85 12.83 12.85 8.88
C PRO A 85 14.16 12.73 8.12
N ARG A 86 14.95 13.81 8.07
CA ARG A 86 16.22 13.86 7.34
C ARG A 86 17.40 13.55 8.28
N ALA A 87 18.18 12.51 7.95
CA ALA A 87 19.35 12.12 8.75
C ALA A 87 20.56 13.05 8.57
N ARG A 88 20.74 13.59 7.36
CA ARG A 88 21.97 14.30 6.96
C ARG A 88 22.33 15.47 7.88
N PRO A 89 21.42 16.39 8.27
CA PRO A 89 21.78 17.51 9.15
C PRO A 89 22.25 17.06 10.54
N VAL A 90 21.68 15.97 11.07
CA VAL A 90 22.06 15.44 12.38
C VAL A 90 23.44 14.78 12.31
N LEU A 91 23.72 14.03 11.24
CA LEU A 91 25.04 13.43 10.99
C LEU A 91 26.13 14.50 10.86
N TRP A 92 25.86 15.59 10.13
CA TRP A 92 26.77 16.73 10.08
C TRP A 92 26.97 17.38 11.45
N GLY A 93 25.91 17.47 12.26
CA GLY A 93 25.99 17.94 13.65
C GLY A 93 26.93 17.08 14.50
N PHE A 94 26.76 15.75 14.50
CA PHE A 94 27.66 14.84 15.24
C PHE A 94 29.11 14.91 14.72
N THR A 95 29.29 15.02 13.40
CA THR A 95 30.61 15.15 12.78
C THR A 95 31.28 16.47 13.20
N ALA A 96 30.52 17.57 13.25
CA ALA A 96 31.02 18.87 13.70
C ALA A 96 31.38 18.84 15.20
N VAL A 97 30.58 18.19 16.04
CA VAL A 97 30.89 18.00 17.48
C VAL A 97 32.17 17.19 17.66
N PHE A 98 32.32 16.09 16.92
CA PHE A 98 33.54 15.28 16.94
C PHE A 98 34.78 16.06 16.48
N ALA A 99 34.68 16.78 15.36
CA ALA A 99 35.78 17.57 14.83
C ALA A 99 36.17 18.72 15.76
N ALA A 100 35.20 19.46 16.29
CA ALA A 100 35.43 20.53 17.25
C ALA A 100 36.04 20.01 18.56
N GLY A 101 35.53 18.90 19.09
CA GLY A 101 36.08 18.24 20.28
C GLY A 101 37.53 17.80 20.05
N THR A 102 37.82 17.20 18.89
CA THR A 102 39.18 16.78 18.53
C THR A 102 40.13 17.98 18.42
N LEU A 103 39.71 19.06 17.74
CA LEU A 103 40.49 20.29 17.63
C LEU A 103 40.79 20.91 19.01
N ILE A 104 39.79 20.96 19.90
CA ILE A 104 39.98 21.48 21.27
C ILE A 104 40.99 20.64 22.04
N ASN A 105 40.92 19.30 21.94
CA ASN A 105 41.89 18.42 22.62
C ASN A 105 43.31 18.64 22.09
N ILE A 106 43.49 18.77 20.78
CA ILE A 106 44.80 19.05 20.16
C ILE A 106 45.34 20.41 20.63
N VAL A 107 44.54 21.47 20.56
CA VAL A 107 44.97 22.84 20.94
C VAL A 107 45.31 22.94 22.43
N ARG A 108 44.61 22.19 23.29
CA ARG A 108 44.84 22.16 24.73
C ARG A 108 45.95 21.19 25.14
N GLY A 109 46.53 20.42 24.21
CA GLY A 109 47.51 19.38 24.51
C GLY A 109 46.96 18.30 25.42
N ILE A 110 45.65 18.02 25.34
CA ILE A 110 45.01 16.98 26.16
C ILE A 110 45.40 15.61 25.59
N ASP A 111 45.78 14.70 26.48
CA ASP A 111 46.18 13.35 26.11
C ASP A 111 45.06 12.59 25.39
N VAL A 112 45.46 11.78 24.41
CA VAL A 112 44.59 10.89 23.63
C VAL A 112 43.73 9.97 24.52
N THR A 113 44.23 9.64 25.71
CA THR A 113 43.55 8.83 26.73
C THR A 113 42.25 9.45 27.25
N THR A 114 42.12 10.78 27.20
CA THR A 114 40.91 11.52 27.58
C THR A 114 39.97 11.68 26.37
N TRP A 115 40.55 11.85 25.18
CA TRP A 115 39.79 11.97 23.93
C TRP A 115 39.03 10.69 23.56
N PHE A 116 39.61 9.51 23.79
CA PHE A 116 38.98 8.22 23.48
C PHE A 116 37.66 8.00 24.23
N PRO A 117 37.61 8.09 25.58
CA PRO A 117 36.36 8.01 26.33
C PRO A 117 35.33 9.02 25.82
N LEU A 118 35.69 10.28 25.64
CA LEU A 118 34.76 11.32 25.17
C LEU A 118 34.14 10.97 23.80
N THR A 119 34.94 10.41 22.89
CA THR A 119 34.46 9.93 21.59
C THR A 119 33.53 8.72 21.74
N LEU A 120 33.86 7.79 22.63
CA LEU A 120 33.01 6.64 22.93
C LEU A 120 31.68 7.07 23.55
N TRP A 121 31.69 8.02 24.49
CA TRP A 121 30.49 8.63 25.08
C TRP A 121 29.64 9.33 24.01
N LEU A 122 30.24 10.03 23.05
CA LEU A 122 29.53 10.64 21.92
C LEU A 122 28.80 9.60 21.06
N VAL A 123 29.42 8.44 20.82
CA VAL A 123 28.79 7.34 20.06
C VAL A 123 27.67 6.70 20.89
N LEU A 124 27.94 6.35 22.14
CA LEU A 124 27.01 5.62 23.03
C LEU A 124 25.82 6.46 23.50
N LEU A 125 26.05 7.71 23.87
CA LEU A 125 25.01 8.61 24.38
C LEU A 125 24.46 9.56 23.32
N GLY A 126 25.18 9.77 22.22
CA GLY A 126 24.71 10.57 21.10
C GLY A 126 24.14 9.68 19.99
N VAL A 127 25.03 9.10 19.21
CA VAL A 127 24.68 8.46 17.94
C VAL A 127 23.70 7.30 18.11
N LEU A 128 23.90 6.43 19.11
CA LEU A 128 23.07 5.26 19.33
C LEU A 128 21.61 5.65 19.71
N PRO A 129 21.34 6.48 20.74
CA PRO A 129 19.98 6.92 21.04
C PRO A 129 19.29 7.62 19.87
N TRP A 130 20.03 8.41 19.07
CA TRP A 130 19.49 9.01 17.84
C TRP A 130 19.06 7.96 16.81
N LEU A 131 19.88 6.94 16.57
CA LEU A 131 19.53 5.83 15.67
C LEU A 131 18.33 5.03 16.17
N VAL A 132 18.24 4.80 17.48
CA VAL A 132 17.08 4.14 18.10
C VAL A 132 15.82 4.98 17.91
N GLY A 133 15.89 6.30 18.14
CA GLY A 133 14.75 7.21 17.90
C GLY A 133 14.32 7.22 16.44
N ARG A 134 15.27 7.25 15.50
CA ARG A 134 15.01 7.16 14.05
C ARG A 134 14.35 5.85 13.66
N TYR A 135 14.88 4.73 14.16
CA TYR A 135 14.31 3.41 13.94
C TYR A 135 12.88 3.32 14.46
N TRP A 136 12.63 3.85 15.66
CA TRP A 136 11.30 3.88 16.23
C TRP A 136 10.32 4.72 15.39
N GLN A 137 10.75 5.88 14.90
CA GLN A 137 9.94 6.69 13.99
C GLN A 137 9.56 5.90 12.72
N GLN A 138 10.55 5.28 12.07
CA GLN A 138 10.33 4.46 10.87
C GLN A 138 9.41 3.26 11.14
N TYR A 139 9.56 2.63 12.30
CA TYR A 139 8.72 1.52 12.72
C TYR A 139 7.27 1.94 12.95
N GLN A 140 7.05 3.11 13.56
CA GLN A 140 5.71 3.68 13.74
C GLN A 140 5.04 4.01 12.40
N GLU A 141 5.77 4.63 11.46
CA GLU A 141 5.27 4.92 10.11
C GLU A 141 4.85 3.65 9.37
N LEU A 142 5.66 2.59 9.49
CA LEU A 142 5.33 1.27 8.93
C LEU A 142 4.08 0.66 9.57
N LEU A 143 3.96 0.72 10.91
CA LEU A 143 2.79 0.18 11.60
C LEU A 143 1.51 0.89 11.15
N HIS A 144 1.52 2.22 11.05
CA HIS A 144 0.36 2.98 10.56
C HIS A 144 -0.01 2.60 9.13
N ALA A 145 0.98 2.54 8.23
CA ALA A 145 0.76 2.09 6.85
C ALA A 145 0.23 0.64 6.78
N GLY A 146 0.67 -0.23 7.70
CA GLY A 146 0.17 -1.59 7.83
C GLY A 146 -1.30 -1.66 8.24
N TRP A 147 -1.72 -0.86 9.24
CA TRP A 147 -3.10 -0.78 9.68
C TRP A 147 -4.04 -0.20 8.62
N GLU A 148 -3.62 0.88 7.93
CA GLU A 148 -4.39 1.45 6.82
C GLU A 148 -4.60 0.43 5.70
N ARG A 149 -3.60 -0.40 5.41
CA ARG A 149 -3.70 -1.45 4.39
C ARG A 149 -4.63 -2.59 4.83
N ALA A 150 -4.57 -2.99 6.10
CA ALA A 150 -5.47 -4.01 6.64
C ALA A 150 -6.93 -3.57 6.56
N ASP A 151 -7.22 -2.32 6.95
CA ASP A 151 -8.57 -1.76 6.88
C ASP A 151 -9.09 -1.66 5.43
N ARG A 152 -8.22 -1.30 4.46
CA ARG A 152 -8.58 -1.33 3.03
C ARG A 152 -8.93 -2.74 2.55
N LEU A 153 -8.10 -3.74 2.88
CA LEU A 153 -8.34 -5.13 2.48
C LEU A 153 -9.64 -5.67 3.10
N GLU A 154 -9.94 -5.33 4.36
CA GLU A 154 -11.19 -5.75 5.00
C GLU A 154 -12.42 -5.15 4.29
N ARG A 155 -12.36 -3.87 3.92
CA ARG A 155 -13.43 -3.22 3.14
C ARG A 155 -13.60 -3.85 1.76
N GLU A 156 -12.51 -4.12 1.05
CA GLU A 156 -12.53 -4.78 -0.26
C GLU A 156 -13.14 -6.19 -0.18
N GLN A 157 -12.80 -6.96 0.85
CA GLN A 157 -13.39 -8.28 1.09
C GLN A 157 -14.88 -8.20 1.38
N ARG A 158 -15.33 -7.25 2.21
CA ARG A 158 -16.77 -7.04 2.48
C ARG A 158 -17.54 -6.70 1.20
N ILE A 159 -17.02 -5.75 0.41
CA ILE A 159 -17.64 -5.37 -0.88
C ILE A 159 -17.68 -6.56 -1.84
N THR A 160 -16.63 -7.36 -1.90
CA THR A 160 -16.57 -8.55 -2.77
C THR A 160 -17.58 -9.60 -2.32
N ALA A 161 -17.65 -9.89 -1.03
CA ALA A 161 -18.61 -10.84 -0.47
C ALA A 161 -20.07 -10.38 -0.66
N GLU A 162 -20.36 -9.09 -0.53
CA GLU A 162 -21.68 -8.53 -0.81
C GLU A 162 -22.04 -8.65 -2.29
N ARG A 163 -21.10 -8.35 -3.19
CA ARG A 163 -21.30 -8.50 -4.64
C ARG A 163 -21.55 -9.96 -5.02
N GLU A 164 -20.81 -10.90 -4.45
CA GLU A 164 -21.03 -12.33 -4.67
C GLU A 164 -22.41 -12.78 -4.18
N ARG A 165 -22.83 -12.35 -2.98
CA ARG A 165 -24.18 -12.63 -2.46
C ARG A 165 -25.28 -12.06 -3.36
N LEU A 166 -25.10 -10.85 -3.88
CA LEU A 166 -26.07 -10.24 -4.80
C LEU A 166 -26.13 -10.97 -6.15
N ARG A 167 -24.97 -11.37 -6.71
CA ARG A 167 -24.91 -12.17 -7.93
C ARG A 167 -25.60 -13.52 -7.75
N GLU A 168 -25.38 -14.17 -6.63
CA GLU A 168 -26.00 -15.45 -6.31
C GLU A 168 -27.53 -15.32 -6.19
N ARG A 169 -28.02 -14.29 -5.49
CA ARG A 169 -29.45 -14.01 -5.41
C ARG A 169 -30.08 -13.74 -6.78
N ALA A 170 -29.40 -12.98 -7.64
CA ALA A 170 -29.87 -12.71 -8.99
C ALA A 170 -29.90 -13.98 -9.86
N ARG A 171 -28.90 -14.86 -9.72
CA ARG A 171 -28.87 -16.17 -10.38
C ARG A 171 -30.05 -17.03 -9.94
N ILE A 172 -30.28 -17.17 -8.63
CA ILE A 172 -31.41 -17.94 -8.08
C ILE A 172 -32.73 -17.39 -8.60
N ALA A 173 -32.92 -16.06 -8.62
CA ALA A 173 -34.15 -15.46 -9.12
C ALA A 173 -34.38 -15.76 -10.62
N GLN A 174 -33.32 -15.75 -11.43
CA GLN A 174 -33.39 -16.10 -12.85
C GLN A 174 -33.70 -17.59 -13.05
N ASP A 175 -33.02 -18.49 -12.33
CA ASP A 175 -33.28 -19.93 -12.40
C ASP A 175 -34.72 -20.27 -12.00
N MET A 176 -35.24 -19.63 -10.94
CA MET A 176 -36.64 -19.77 -10.52
C MET A 176 -37.62 -19.23 -11.56
N HIS A 177 -37.30 -18.12 -12.23
CA HIS A 177 -38.13 -17.59 -13.32
C HIS A 177 -38.23 -18.58 -14.49
N ASP A 178 -37.09 -19.15 -14.88
CA ASP A 178 -37.01 -20.02 -16.04
C ASP A 178 -37.69 -21.37 -15.77
N SER A 179 -37.58 -21.92 -14.55
CA SER A 179 -38.25 -23.17 -14.18
C SER A 179 -39.75 -22.99 -13.94
N LEU A 180 -40.14 -22.06 -13.04
CA LEU A 180 -41.55 -21.85 -12.69
C LEU A 180 -42.34 -21.23 -13.83
N GLY A 181 -41.74 -20.29 -14.56
CA GLY A 181 -42.36 -19.67 -15.73
C GLY A 181 -42.64 -20.68 -16.83
N HIS A 182 -41.73 -21.65 -17.06
CA HIS A 182 -41.95 -22.70 -18.04
C HIS A 182 -43.05 -23.68 -17.62
N GLU A 183 -43.07 -24.10 -16.35
CA GLU A 183 -44.11 -24.99 -15.81
C GLU A 183 -45.51 -24.34 -15.87
N LEU A 184 -45.63 -23.08 -15.43
CA LEU A 184 -46.89 -22.32 -15.49
C LEU A 184 -47.36 -22.10 -16.94
N ALA A 185 -46.43 -21.81 -17.86
CA ALA A 185 -46.76 -21.70 -19.28
C ALA A 185 -47.27 -23.02 -19.86
N LEU A 186 -46.66 -24.15 -19.49
CA LEU A 186 -47.12 -25.48 -19.91
C LEU A 186 -48.51 -25.81 -19.34
N ILE A 187 -48.79 -25.45 -18.08
CA ILE A 187 -50.12 -25.60 -17.46
C ILE A 187 -51.14 -24.76 -18.24
N ALA A 188 -50.84 -23.50 -18.55
CA ALA A 188 -51.73 -22.63 -19.32
C ALA A 188 -52.00 -23.16 -20.73
N VAL A 189 -51.01 -23.77 -21.39
CA VAL A 189 -51.16 -24.43 -22.69
C VAL A 189 -52.04 -25.66 -22.58
N ARG A 190 -51.82 -26.54 -21.60
CA ARG A 190 -52.64 -27.75 -21.37
C ARG A 190 -54.09 -27.40 -21.01
N ALA A 191 -54.30 -26.40 -20.16
CA ALA A 191 -55.63 -25.89 -19.81
C ALA A 191 -56.34 -25.30 -21.03
N GLY A 192 -55.61 -24.58 -21.89
CA GLY A 192 -56.12 -24.11 -23.18
C GLY A 192 -56.53 -25.25 -24.12
N ALA A 193 -55.72 -26.30 -24.23
CA ALA A 193 -56.06 -27.47 -25.05
C ALA A 193 -57.33 -28.18 -24.56
N LEU A 194 -57.50 -28.30 -23.24
CA LEU A 194 -58.73 -28.84 -22.62
C LEU A 194 -59.95 -27.97 -22.92
N GLN A 195 -59.81 -26.63 -22.88
CA GLN A 195 -60.91 -25.70 -23.15
C GLN A 195 -61.47 -25.80 -24.57
N VAL A 196 -60.65 -26.18 -25.56
CA VAL A 196 -61.05 -26.28 -26.99
C VAL A 196 -61.37 -27.73 -27.40
N ALA A 197 -61.26 -28.70 -26.47
CA ALA A 197 -61.53 -30.10 -26.75
C ALA A 197 -63.02 -30.36 -27.09
N PRO A 198 -63.34 -31.03 -28.21
CA PRO A 198 -64.72 -31.31 -28.59
C PRO A 198 -65.36 -32.35 -27.65
N GLY A 199 -66.63 -32.14 -27.30
CA GLY A 199 -67.40 -33.03 -26.41
C GLY A 199 -67.25 -32.74 -24.91
N LEU A 200 -66.53 -31.68 -24.53
CA LEU A 200 -66.43 -31.26 -23.14
C LEU A 200 -67.66 -30.45 -22.71
N ASP A 201 -68.27 -30.85 -21.59
CA ASP A 201 -69.43 -30.19 -21.01
C ASP A 201 -69.12 -28.74 -20.57
N ASP A 202 -70.09 -27.84 -20.62
CA ASP A 202 -69.87 -26.39 -20.44
C ASP A 202 -69.24 -26.05 -19.07
N ARG A 203 -69.60 -26.82 -18.02
CA ARG A 203 -69.02 -26.69 -16.68
C ARG A 203 -67.51 -27.01 -16.66
N HIS A 204 -67.08 -28.05 -17.35
CA HIS A 204 -65.66 -28.42 -17.42
C HIS A 204 -64.87 -27.45 -18.30
N ARG A 205 -65.50 -26.89 -19.34
CA ARG A 205 -64.92 -25.85 -20.20
C ARG A 205 -64.66 -24.56 -19.41
N ALA A 206 -65.58 -24.15 -18.55
CA ALA A 206 -65.41 -23.01 -17.65
C ALA A 206 -64.25 -23.24 -16.65
N ALA A 207 -64.16 -24.44 -16.04
CA ALA A 207 -63.06 -24.78 -15.15
C ALA A 207 -61.68 -24.76 -15.84
N ALA A 208 -61.59 -25.23 -17.09
CA ALA A 208 -60.36 -25.15 -17.89
C ALA A 208 -59.98 -23.69 -18.22
N ALA A 209 -60.96 -22.83 -18.47
CA ALA A 209 -60.75 -21.39 -18.67
C ALA A 209 -60.22 -20.71 -17.41
N GLU A 210 -60.78 -21.03 -16.24
CA GLU A 210 -60.30 -20.54 -14.93
C GLU A 210 -58.86 -21.01 -14.64
N LEU A 211 -58.53 -22.29 -14.91
CA LEU A 211 -57.17 -22.80 -14.76
C LEU A 211 -56.17 -22.07 -15.67
N ARG A 212 -56.56 -21.79 -16.92
CA ARG A 212 -55.72 -21.04 -17.85
C ARG A 212 -55.51 -19.60 -17.40
N ALA A 213 -56.58 -18.93 -16.95
CA ALA A 213 -56.51 -17.57 -16.43
C ALA A 213 -55.66 -17.49 -15.15
N GLY A 214 -55.83 -18.43 -14.21
CA GLY A 214 -55.03 -18.52 -12.99
C GLY A 214 -53.56 -18.80 -13.25
N ALA A 215 -53.23 -19.65 -14.22
CA ALA A 215 -51.84 -19.89 -14.62
C ALA A 215 -51.21 -18.64 -15.26
N ALA A 216 -51.95 -17.91 -16.11
CA ALA A 216 -51.50 -16.66 -16.72
C ALA A 216 -51.25 -15.58 -15.66
N ASP A 217 -52.18 -15.41 -14.73
CA ASP A 217 -52.09 -14.45 -13.62
C ASP A 217 -50.92 -14.78 -12.67
N ALA A 218 -50.68 -16.06 -12.38
CA ALA A 218 -49.52 -16.49 -11.59
C ALA A 218 -48.18 -16.16 -12.29
N THR A 219 -48.09 -16.27 -13.62
CA THR A 219 -46.91 -15.82 -14.37
C THR A 219 -46.73 -14.30 -14.33
N GLU A 220 -47.81 -13.53 -14.37
CA GLU A 220 -47.78 -12.06 -14.29
C GLU A 220 -47.26 -11.63 -12.90
N HIS A 221 -47.81 -12.20 -11.82
CA HIS A 221 -47.36 -11.96 -10.45
C HIS A 221 -45.89 -12.37 -10.23
N LEU A 222 -45.44 -13.49 -10.82
CA LEU A 222 -44.04 -13.90 -10.75
C LEU A 222 -43.12 -12.90 -11.47
N ARG A 223 -43.55 -12.35 -12.61
CA ARG A 223 -42.81 -11.29 -13.32
C ARG A 223 -42.75 -10.00 -12.51
N GLU A 224 -43.82 -9.64 -11.81
CA GLU A 224 -43.86 -8.44 -10.97
C GLU A 224 -42.91 -8.56 -9.78
N ILE A 225 -42.97 -9.68 -9.03
CA ILE A 225 -42.10 -9.93 -7.86
C ILE A 225 -40.62 -9.91 -8.27
N ILE A 226 -40.27 -10.54 -9.40
CA ILE A 226 -38.89 -10.55 -9.90
C ILE A 226 -38.50 -9.19 -10.50
N GLY A 227 -39.45 -8.49 -11.13
CA GLY A 227 -39.27 -7.13 -11.64
C GLY A 227 -38.86 -6.16 -10.53
N VAL A 228 -39.50 -6.23 -9.37
CA VAL A 228 -39.13 -5.45 -8.18
C VAL A 228 -37.70 -5.78 -7.72
N LEU A 229 -37.33 -7.06 -7.67
CA LEU A 229 -35.96 -7.46 -7.28
C LEU A 229 -34.89 -7.01 -8.29
N ARG A 230 -35.21 -6.99 -9.58
CA ARG A 230 -34.30 -6.57 -10.66
C ARG A 230 -34.12 -5.05 -10.67
N ASP A 231 -35.20 -4.30 -10.45
CA ASP A 231 -35.18 -2.84 -10.40
C ASP A 231 -34.42 -2.33 -9.16
N ASP A 232 -34.49 -3.05 -8.04
CA ASP A 232 -33.75 -2.75 -6.82
C ASP A 232 -32.24 -3.11 -6.94
N THR A 233 -31.87 -4.02 -7.86
CA THR A 233 -30.46 -4.27 -8.24
C THR A 233 -29.95 -3.26 -9.26
N ALA A 234 -30.78 -2.80 -10.20
CA ALA A 234 -30.41 -1.79 -11.20
C ALA A 234 -30.27 -0.39 -10.59
N ARG A 235 -31.19 0.00 -9.68
CA ARG A 235 -31.13 1.27 -8.94
C ARG A 235 -29.96 1.34 -7.98
N ARG A 236 -29.57 0.21 -7.35
CA ARG A 236 -28.37 0.15 -6.48
C ARG A 236 -27.06 0.07 -7.26
N ALA A 237 -27.06 -0.51 -8.46
CA ALA A 237 -25.92 -0.43 -9.37
C ALA A 237 -25.71 0.99 -9.93
N ALA A 238 -26.78 1.79 -10.06
CA ALA A 238 -26.71 3.18 -10.49
C ALA A 238 -26.23 4.17 -9.40
N ALA A 239 -26.29 3.79 -8.11
CA ALA A 239 -25.91 4.65 -6.98
C ALA A 239 -24.43 4.52 -6.55
N GLY A 240 -23.61 3.74 -7.26
CA GLY A 240 -22.17 3.62 -7.02
C GLY A 240 -21.38 3.84 -8.31
N GLU A 241 -20.84 5.05 -8.49
CA GLU A 241 -20.02 5.45 -9.64
C GLU A 241 -18.75 4.58 -9.78
N THR A 242 -18.65 3.80 -10.86
CA THR A 242 -17.72 4.07 -11.97
C THR A 242 -17.85 3.03 -13.08
N THR A 243 -17.99 3.56 -14.28
CA THR A 243 -18.06 2.94 -15.59
C THR A 243 -17.03 1.84 -15.82
N GLY A 244 -17.51 0.65 -16.19
CA GLY A 244 -16.72 -0.39 -16.85
C GLY A 244 -17.62 -1.17 -17.80
N PRO A 245 -17.29 -1.29 -19.10
CA PRO A 245 -18.11 -2.02 -20.06
C PRO A 245 -17.83 -3.52 -19.92
N GLY A 246 -18.57 -4.18 -19.03
CA GLY A 246 -18.67 -5.64 -18.97
C GLY A 246 -20.14 -5.95 -18.71
N GLY A 247 -20.89 -6.47 -19.67
CA GLY A 247 -20.60 -7.76 -20.28
C GLY A 247 -21.42 -8.81 -19.54
N THR A 248 -22.75 -8.67 -19.60
CA THR A 248 -23.67 -9.77 -19.27
C THR A 248 -24.25 -10.22 -20.60
N GLU A 249 -23.50 -11.07 -21.31
CA GLU A 249 -24.07 -11.93 -22.34
C GLU A 249 -25.17 -12.77 -21.66
N PRO A 250 -26.44 -12.70 -22.10
CA PRO A 250 -27.38 -13.75 -21.80
C PRO A 250 -26.96 -14.96 -22.62
N ALA A 251 -26.69 -16.08 -21.95
CA ALA A 251 -26.48 -17.37 -22.60
C ALA A 251 -27.64 -17.63 -23.59
N ALA A 252 -27.36 -17.42 -24.88
CA ALA A 252 -28.30 -17.70 -25.95
C ALA A 252 -28.43 -19.21 -26.07
N ARG A 253 -29.46 -19.78 -25.43
CA ARG A 253 -29.93 -21.13 -25.72
C ARG A 253 -30.22 -21.18 -27.23
N PRO A 254 -29.65 -22.13 -28.02
CA PRO A 254 -29.88 -22.17 -29.45
C PRO A 254 -31.37 -22.40 -29.71
N VAL A 255 -32.03 -21.43 -30.35
CA VAL A 255 -33.37 -21.61 -30.87
C VAL A 255 -33.21 -22.35 -32.20
N HIS A 256 -33.59 -23.64 -32.22
CA HIS A 256 -33.57 -24.47 -33.44
C HIS A 256 -34.77 -24.21 -34.37
N GLU A 257 -35.57 -23.19 -34.09
CA GLU A 257 -36.79 -22.89 -34.81
C GLU A 257 -36.59 -21.73 -35.80
N SER A 258 -36.98 -21.92 -37.06
CA SER A 258 -36.88 -20.90 -38.09
C SER A 258 -38.06 -19.91 -38.05
N VAL A 259 -37.91 -18.74 -38.70
CA VAL A 259 -39.02 -17.78 -38.86
C VAL A 259 -40.20 -18.41 -39.61
N HIS A 260 -39.93 -19.34 -40.54
CA HIS A 260 -40.97 -20.06 -41.26
C HIS A 260 -41.80 -20.93 -40.30
N ASP A 261 -41.14 -21.70 -39.43
CA ASP A 261 -41.81 -22.56 -38.46
C ASP A 261 -42.65 -21.74 -37.47
N LEU A 262 -42.15 -20.57 -37.07
CA LEU A 262 -42.86 -19.63 -36.21
C LEU A 262 -44.16 -19.11 -36.87
N VAL A 263 -44.11 -18.75 -38.15
CA VAL A 263 -45.29 -18.27 -38.89
C VAL A 263 -46.32 -19.38 -39.07
N GLU A 264 -45.88 -20.61 -39.40
CA GLU A 264 -46.77 -21.77 -39.53
C GLU A 264 -47.44 -22.12 -38.21
N ARG A 265 -46.73 -22.08 -37.08
CA ARG A 265 -47.33 -22.28 -35.76
C ARG A 265 -48.34 -21.19 -35.39
N ALA A 266 -48.03 -19.93 -35.69
CA ALA A 266 -48.96 -18.83 -35.44
C ALA A 266 -50.24 -18.99 -36.28
N ARG A 267 -50.11 -19.42 -37.54
CA ARG A 267 -51.23 -19.74 -38.43
C ARG A 267 -52.07 -20.92 -37.91
N ALA A 268 -51.42 -22.01 -37.50
CA ALA A 268 -52.08 -23.16 -36.89
C ALA A 268 -52.81 -22.81 -35.59
N SER A 269 -52.39 -21.74 -34.92
CA SER A 269 -53.02 -21.19 -33.71
C SER A 269 -54.18 -20.21 -34.02
N GLY A 270 -54.57 -20.07 -35.29
CA GLY A 270 -55.69 -19.23 -35.72
C GLY A 270 -55.37 -17.76 -35.94
N VAL A 271 -54.10 -17.34 -35.88
CA VAL A 271 -53.68 -15.97 -36.23
C VAL A 271 -53.67 -15.85 -37.77
N PRO A 272 -54.32 -14.84 -38.37
CA PRO A 272 -54.37 -14.65 -39.82
C PRO A 272 -53.03 -14.11 -40.36
N VAL A 273 -51.96 -14.89 -40.24
CA VAL A 273 -50.60 -14.52 -40.66
C VAL A 273 -50.19 -15.27 -41.93
N ARG A 274 -49.52 -14.57 -42.85
CA ARG A 274 -48.89 -15.14 -44.06
C ARG A 274 -47.43 -14.73 -44.17
N LEU A 275 -46.59 -15.63 -44.66
CA LEU A 275 -45.23 -15.33 -45.10
C LEU A 275 -45.25 -14.97 -46.58
N ASP A 276 -44.85 -13.76 -46.93
CA ASP A 276 -44.73 -13.29 -48.31
C ASP A 276 -43.35 -13.62 -48.86
N THR A 277 -43.31 -14.53 -49.83
CA THR A 277 -42.11 -14.99 -50.53
C THR A 277 -41.92 -14.33 -51.89
N ALA A 278 -42.85 -13.45 -52.32
CA ALA A 278 -42.77 -12.77 -53.62
C ALA A 278 -41.72 -11.64 -53.66
N ALA A 279 -41.21 -11.21 -52.50
CA ALA A 279 -40.23 -10.13 -52.38
C ALA A 279 -38.75 -10.55 -52.58
N GLY A 280 -38.50 -11.80 -52.99
CA GLY A 280 -37.16 -12.34 -53.29
C GLY A 280 -36.94 -13.75 -52.74
N PRO A 281 -35.89 -14.47 -53.18
CA PRO A 281 -35.60 -15.82 -52.68
C PRO A 281 -35.39 -15.77 -51.17
N ALA A 282 -35.94 -16.77 -50.47
CA ALA A 282 -35.75 -16.90 -49.03
C ALA A 282 -34.24 -16.80 -48.73
N PRO A 283 -33.80 -15.98 -47.76
CA PRO A 283 -32.39 -15.93 -47.43
C PRO A 283 -31.93 -17.36 -47.10
N GLY A 284 -30.87 -17.83 -47.78
CA GLY A 284 -30.21 -19.09 -47.44
C GLY A 284 -29.64 -19.06 -46.02
N HIS A 285 -28.70 -19.95 -45.68
CA HIS A 285 -28.17 -20.08 -44.32
C HIS A 285 -27.80 -18.72 -43.69
N LEU A 286 -28.62 -18.26 -42.76
CA LEU A 286 -28.44 -17.00 -42.04
C LEU A 286 -27.38 -17.22 -40.94
N PRO A 287 -26.53 -16.23 -40.65
CA PRO A 287 -25.67 -16.29 -39.47
C PRO A 287 -26.53 -16.52 -38.21
N PRO A 288 -26.13 -17.39 -37.26
CA PRO A 288 -26.96 -17.78 -36.12
C PRO A 288 -27.52 -16.61 -35.30
N MET A 289 -26.71 -15.58 -35.10
CA MET A 289 -27.11 -14.36 -34.37
C MET A 289 -28.17 -13.54 -35.10
N ILE A 290 -28.08 -13.45 -36.43
CA ILE A 290 -29.05 -12.75 -37.27
C ILE A 290 -30.35 -13.55 -37.38
N ALA A 291 -30.26 -14.88 -37.48
CA ALA A 291 -31.42 -15.77 -37.45
C ALA A 291 -32.19 -15.64 -36.13
N LEU A 292 -31.48 -15.60 -35.00
CA LEU A 292 -32.10 -15.42 -33.67
C LEU A 292 -32.75 -14.04 -33.52
N ALA A 293 -32.06 -12.98 -33.96
CA ALA A 293 -32.60 -11.62 -33.93
C ALA A 293 -33.86 -11.50 -34.79
N ALA A 294 -33.84 -12.02 -36.03
CA ALA A 294 -34.98 -12.04 -36.93
C ALA A 294 -36.15 -12.83 -36.33
N HIS A 295 -35.90 -14.04 -35.80
CA HIS A 295 -36.93 -14.84 -35.13
C HIS A 295 -37.59 -14.09 -33.98
N ARG A 296 -36.80 -13.46 -33.09
CA ARG A 296 -37.33 -12.70 -31.95
C ARG A 296 -38.11 -11.46 -32.37
N ILE A 297 -37.67 -10.76 -33.40
CA ILE A 297 -38.38 -9.59 -33.95
C ILE A 297 -39.74 -10.02 -34.51
N VAL A 298 -39.79 -11.09 -35.31
CA VAL A 298 -41.04 -11.60 -35.88
C VAL A 298 -41.97 -12.11 -34.78
N GLN A 299 -41.45 -12.85 -33.80
CA GLN A 299 -42.25 -13.40 -32.69
C GLN A 299 -42.96 -12.30 -31.91
N GLU A 300 -42.21 -11.28 -31.49
CA GLU A 300 -42.76 -10.18 -30.70
C GLU A 300 -43.71 -9.32 -31.56
N ALA A 301 -43.39 -9.09 -32.84
CA ALA A 301 -44.23 -8.32 -33.75
C ALA A 301 -45.58 -9.00 -34.04
N ILE A 302 -45.60 -10.32 -34.26
CA ILE A 302 -46.84 -11.11 -34.39
C ILE A 302 -47.64 -11.06 -33.09
N THR A 303 -46.96 -11.21 -31.94
CA THR A 303 -47.60 -11.13 -30.62
C THR A 303 -48.26 -9.75 -30.40
N ASN A 304 -47.56 -8.68 -30.76
CA ASN A 304 -48.07 -7.31 -30.67
C ASN A 304 -49.25 -7.09 -31.62
N ALA A 305 -49.16 -7.54 -32.87
CA ALA A 305 -50.27 -7.44 -33.83
C ALA A 305 -51.52 -8.21 -33.35
N ALA A 306 -51.34 -9.43 -32.84
CA ALA A 306 -52.44 -10.22 -32.29
C ALA A 306 -53.08 -9.57 -31.04
N LYS A 307 -52.28 -8.88 -30.23
CA LYS A 307 -52.74 -8.15 -29.03
C LYS A 307 -53.45 -6.83 -29.37
N HIS A 308 -52.93 -6.07 -30.33
CA HIS A 308 -53.35 -4.69 -30.59
C HIS A 308 -54.30 -4.54 -31.79
N ALA A 309 -54.32 -5.51 -32.71
CA ALA A 309 -55.21 -5.55 -33.88
C ALA A 309 -55.75 -6.97 -34.10
N PRO A 310 -56.54 -7.51 -33.14
CA PRO A 310 -57.03 -8.89 -33.23
C PRO A 310 -57.86 -9.10 -34.50
N GLY A 311 -57.58 -10.18 -35.23
CA GLY A 311 -58.25 -10.53 -36.48
C GLY A 311 -57.77 -9.77 -37.72
N ALA A 312 -56.87 -8.78 -37.58
CA ALA A 312 -56.24 -8.13 -38.73
C ALA A 312 -55.26 -9.09 -39.43
N PRO A 313 -55.32 -9.25 -40.77
CA PRO A 313 -54.31 -9.99 -41.52
C PRO A 313 -52.90 -9.46 -41.25
N ILE A 314 -51.95 -10.36 -41.01
CA ILE A 314 -50.53 -10.07 -40.79
C ILE A 314 -49.72 -10.61 -41.96
N THR A 315 -48.87 -9.78 -42.55
CA THR A 315 -47.92 -10.14 -43.59
C THR A 315 -46.50 -10.05 -43.02
N VAL A 316 -45.76 -11.17 -43.09
CA VAL A 316 -44.33 -11.22 -42.75
C VAL A 316 -43.54 -11.32 -44.05
N THR A 317 -42.51 -10.49 -44.21
CA THR A 317 -41.64 -10.48 -45.39
C THR A 317 -40.18 -10.55 -44.94
N LEU A 318 -39.43 -11.47 -45.54
CA LEU A 318 -37.98 -11.61 -45.37
C LEU A 318 -37.33 -11.36 -46.72
N ALA A 319 -36.65 -10.22 -46.86
CA ALA A 319 -35.96 -9.86 -48.09
C ALA A 319 -34.45 -9.75 -47.85
N ARG A 320 -33.66 -10.22 -48.81
CA ARG A 320 -32.21 -10.04 -48.84
C ARG A 320 -31.87 -8.84 -49.72
N ARG A 321 -31.14 -7.87 -49.18
CA ARG A 321 -30.55 -6.77 -49.95
C ARG A 321 -29.10 -7.12 -50.27
N THR A 322 -28.80 -7.39 -51.53
CA THR A 322 -27.42 -7.53 -52.05
C THR A 322 -26.96 -6.21 -52.65
N PRO A 323 -25.70 -5.79 -52.45
CA PRO A 323 -25.15 -4.66 -53.21
C PRO A 323 -25.17 -5.01 -54.70
N ALA A 324 -25.74 -4.13 -55.53
CA ALA A 324 -25.76 -4.30 -56.97
C ALA A 324 -24.42 -3.83 -57.56
N PRO A 325 -23.79 -4.57 -58.51
CA PRO A 325 -22.51 -4.13 -59.06
C PRO A 325 -22.56 -2.88 -59.94
N ASP A 326 -23.70 -2.52 -60.55
CA ASP A 326 -23.72 -1.58 -61.69
C ASP A 326 -24.96 -0.67 -61.80
N SER A 327 -25.42 -0.04 -60.71
CA SER A 327 -26.51 0.95 -60.80
C SER A 327 -26.19 2.22 -60.04
N GLY A 328 -25.44 3.12 -60.70
CA GLY A 328 -24.90 4.40 -60.19
C GLY A 328 -25.91 5.37 -59.57
N GLY A 329 -26.42 5.03 -58.39
CA GLY A 329 -27.30 5.82 -57.55
C GLY A 329 -26.71 5.92 -56.14
N ALA A 330 -27.05 6.99 -55.42
CA ALA A 330 -26.43 7.41 -54.16
C ALA A 330 -26.55 6.43 -52.95
N ASP A 331 -26.99 5.18 -53.15
CA ASP A 331 -27.09 4.11 -52.16
C ASP A 331 -26.05 2.97 -52.37
N ASP A 332 -25.13 3.12 -53.34
CA ASP A 332 -24.21 2.06 -53.82
C ASP A 332 -23.16 1.54 -52.81
N ASP A 333 -23.05 2.13 -51.60
CA ASP A 333 -22.14 1.67 -50.54
C ASP A 333 -22.84 0.89 -49.40
N ALA A 334 -24.14 0.61 -49.51
CA ALA A 334 -24.88 -0.03 -48.42
C ALA A 334 -24.57 -1.56 -48.34
N PRO A 335 -24.01 -2.07 -47.22
CA PRO A 335 -23.60 -3.47 -47.09
C PRO A 335 -24.78 -4.44 -47.16
N ALA A 336 -24.51 -5.71 -47.51
CA ALA A 336 -25.54 -6.75 -47.58
C ALA A 336 -26.33 -6.87 -46.26
N ALA A 337 -27.67 -6.94 -46.35
CA ALA A 337 -28.54 -6.96 -45.19
C ALA A 337 -29.80 -7.81 -45.39
N ILE A 338 -30.31 -8.32 -44.28
CA ILE A 338 -31.60 -8.99 -44.15
C ILE A 338 -32.63 -7.96 -43.67
N ILE A 339 -33.67 -7.78 -44.48
CA ILE A 339 -34.79 -6.89 -44.18
C ILE A 339 -35.95 -7.76 -43.70
N VAL A 340 -36.33 -7.56 -42.44
CA VAL A 340 -37.49 -8.22 -41.83
C VAL A 340 -38.61 -7.19 -41.73
N THR A 341 -39.74 -7.45 -42.38
CA THR A 341 -40.92 -6.59 -42.30
C THR A 341 -42.11 -7.38 -41.79
N VAL A 342 -42.78 -6.90 -40.75
CA VAL A 342 -44.03 -7.44 -40.24
C VAL A 342 -45.06 -6.32 -40.28
N ALA A 343 -46.11 -6.49 -41.08
CA ALA A 343 -47.17 -5.51 -41.23
C ALA A 343 -48.52 -6.17 -40.94
N ASN A 344 -49.38 -5.50 -40.18
CA ASN A 344 -50.79 -5.89 -40.06
C ASN A 344 -51.69 -4.82 -40.67
N ASP A 345 -52.82 -5.24 -41.22
CA ASP A 345 -53.85 -4.33 -41.74
C ASP A 345 -54.69 -3.71 -40.62
N ALA A 346 -55.64 -2.84 -40.98
CA ALA A 346 -56.60 -2.29 -40.02
C ALA A 346 -57.47 -3.41 -39.41
N PRO A 347 -57.76 -3.36 -38.10
CA PRO A 347 -58.63 -4.35 -37.46
C PRO A 347 -60.04 -4.30 -38.07
N PRO A 348 -60.63 -5.46 -38.44
CA PRO A 348 -61.93 -5.53 -39.12
C PRO A 348 -63.11 -5.02 -38.27
N ALA A 349 -62.93 -4.90 -36.95
CA ALA A 349 -63.96 -4.44 -36.00
C ALA A 349 -63.78 -2.98 -35.53
N GLY A 350 -62.87 -2.20 -36.14
CA GLY A 350 -62.51 -0.85 -35.69
C GLY A 350 -61.42 -0.85 -34.61
N PRO A 351 -60.88 0.33 -34.22
CA PRO A 351 -59.75 0.43 -33.30
C PRO A 351 -60.09 -0.16 -31.94
N ALA A 352 -59.26 -1.06 -31.45
CA ALA A 352 -59.43 -1.64 -30.13
C ALA A 352 -59.16 -0.59 -29.04
N LEU A 353 -60.15 -0.31 -28.19
CA LEU A 353 -60.00 0.54 -27.00
C LEU A 353 -59.22 -0.22 -25.91
N LEU A 354 -57.91 -0.40 -26.09
CA LEU A 354 -57.03 -0.85 -25.01
C LEU A 354 -56.44 0.36 -24.26
N PRO A 355 -56.32 0.31 -22.93
CA PRO A 355 -55.54 1.29 -22.16
C PRO A 355 -54.09 1.35 -22.69
N PRO A 356 -53.37 2.49 -22.55
CA PRO A 356 -51.98 2.59 -22.97
C PRO A 356 -51.10 1.66 -22.11
N GLY A 357 -50.91 0.43 -22.59
CA GLY A 357 -49.99 -0.55 -22.00
C GLY A 357 -48.54 -0.20 -22.32
N GLY A 358 -47.66 -0.30 -21.31
CA GLY A 358 -46.30 0.23 -21.31
C GLY A 358 -45.47 -0.07 -22.57
N GLY A 359 -44.88 0.98 -23.16
CA GLY A 359 -44.08 0.99 -24.39
C GLY A 359 -42.73 0.25 -24.34
N HIS A 360 -42.62 -0.78 -23.51
CA HIS A 360 -41.37 -1.53 -23.32
C HIS A 360 -41.11 -2.54 -24.44
N GLY A 361 -42.14 -3.07 -25.10
CA GLY A 361 -42.00 -4.06 -26.18
C GLY A 361 -41.24 -3.52 -27.40
N LEU A 362 -41.61 -2.33 -27.88
CA LEU A 362 -40.94 -1.69 -29.02
C LEU A 362 -39.53 -1.23 -28.67
N THR A 363 -39.31 -0.71 -27.45
CA THR A 363 -37.98 -0.34 -26.94
C THR A 363 -37.05 -1.55 -26.89
N GLY A 364 -37.55 -2.70 -26.41
CA GLY A 364 -36.81 -3.95 -26.39
C GLY A 364 -36.49 -4.50 -27.79
N LEU A 365 -37.39 -4.31 -28.75
CA LEU A 365 -37.14 -4.68 -30.16
C LEU A 365 -36.07 -3.81 -30.81
N THR A 366 -36.10 -2.49 -30.58
CA THR A 366 -35.09 -1.56 -31.08
C THR A 366 -33.70 -1.87 -30.54
N GLU A 367 -33.60 -2.15 -29.24
CA GLU A 367 -32.31 -2.50 -28.62
C GLU A 367 -31.78 -3.85 -29.14
N ARG A 368 -32.64 -4.85 -29.36
CA ARG A 368 -32.23 -6.13 -29.94
C ARG A 368 -31.74 -6.00 -31.38
N ALA A 369 -32.42 -5.18 -32.20
CA ALA A 369 -31.94 -4.89 -33.56
C ALA A 369 -30.56 -4.21 -33.51
N ARG A 370 -30.37 -3.24 -32.60
CA ARG A 370 -29.10 -2.54 -32.37
C ARG A 370 -27.98 -3.48 -31.94
N LEU A 371 -28.25 -4.41 -31.02
CA LEU A 371 -27.27 -5.42 -30.57
C LEU A 371 -26.85 -6.39 -31.69
N ALA A 372 -27.70 -6.61 -32.68
CA ALA A 372 -27.36 -7.36 -33.89
C ALA A 372 -26.66 -6.49 -34.97
N GLY A 373 -26.32 -5.24 -34.67
CA GLY A 373 -25.73 -4.28 -35.61
C GLY A 373 -26.73 -3.70 -36.61
N GLY A 374 -28.02 -3.90 -36.38
CA GLY A 374 -29.10 -3.45 -37.26
C GLY A 374 -29.90 -2.27 -36.73
N THR A 375 -30.91 -1.88 -37.48
CA THR A 375 -31.86 -0.81 -37.14
C THR A 375 -33.29 -1.33 -37.19
N LEU A 376 -34.19 -0.72 -36.41
CA LEU A 376 -35.61 -1.06 -36.40
C LEU A 376 -36.44 0.22 -36.43
N HIS A 377 -37.46 0.22 -37.28
CA HIS A 377 -38.43 1.29 -37.41
C HIS A 377 -39.84 0.70 -37.25
N ALA A 378 -40.64 1.29 -36.37
CA ALA A 378 -42.01 0.88 -36.10
C ALA A 378 -42.93 2.09 -36.27
N ALA A 379 -43.94 1.98 -37.14
CA ALA A 379 -44.85 3.09 -37.43
C ALA A 379 -46.25 2.61 -37.85
N PRO A 380 -47.30 3.43 -37.64
CA PRO A 380 -48.60 3.21 -38.25
C PRO A 380 -48.51 3.18 -39.78
N ALA A 381 -49.23 2.25 -40.41
CA ALA A 381 -49.32 2.14 -41.85
C ALA A 381 -50.43 3.07 -42.40
N PRO A 382 -50.29 3.64 -43.62
CA PRO A 382 -51.27 4.57 -44.20
C PRO A 382 -52.70 4.03 -44.29
N GLY A 383 -52.87 2.70 -44.32
CA GLY A 383 -54.17 2.01 -44.36
C GLY A 383 -54.81 1.71 -43.00
N GLY A 384 -54.33 2.31 -41.89
CA GLY A 384 -54.86 2.07 -40.54
C GLY A 384 -54.28 0.84 -39.84
N GLY A 385 -53.23 0.25 -40.41
CA GLY A 385 -52.47 -0.87 -39.87
C GLY A 385 -51.21 -0.44 -39.09
N PHE A 386 -50.32 -1.38 -38.79
CA PHE A 386 -49.04 -1.08 -38.15
C PHE A 386 -47.90 -1.88 -38.81
N THR A 387 -46.73 -1.27 -38.97
CA THR A 387 -45.57 -1.89 -39.62
C THR A 387 -44.34 -1.82 -38.72
N VAL A 388 -43.70 -2.97 -38.53
CA VAL A 388 -42.37 -3.10 -37.93
C VAL A 388 -41.40 -3.55 -39.01
N ARG A 389 -40.38 -2.72 -39.28
CA ARG A 389 -39.34 -2.99 -40.28
C ARG A 389 -37.98 -2.96 -39.61
N ALA A 390 -37.25 -4.07 -39.67
CA ALA A 390 -35.87 -4.18 -39.20
C ALA A 390 -34.90 -4.43 -40.36
N VAL A 391 -33.74 -3.80 -40.32
CA VAL A 391 -32.63 -3.99 -41.25
C VAL A 391 -31.46 -4.54 -40.46
N LEU A 392 -31.11 -5.81 -40.69
CA LEU A 392 -30.05 -6.53 -39.98
C LEU A 392 -28.88 -6.79 -40.93
N PRO A 393 -27.64 -6.45 -40.60
CA PRO A 393 -26.51 -6.69 -41.49
C PRO A 393 -26.24 -8.20 -41.63
N GLU A 394 -25.92 -8.68 -42.84
CA GLU A 394 -25.57 -10.09 -43.05
C GLU A 394 -24.23 -10.47 -42.42
N THR A 395 -23.34 -9.51 -42.27
CA THR A 395 -22.09 -9.65 -41.51
C THR A 395 -22.12 -8.60 -40.41
N PRO A 396 -22.13 -8.99 -39.11
CA PRO A 396 -22.08 -8.02 -38.04
C PRO A 396 -20.80 -7.17 -38.22
N PRO A 397 -20.87 -5.84 -38.01
CA PRO A 397 -19.68 -5.00 -38.08
C PRO A 397 -18.63 -5.57 -37.10
N PRO A 398 -17.32 -5.56 -37.44
CA PRO A 398 -16.30 -6.01 -36.52
C PRO A 398 -16.45 -5.21 -35.23
N GLY A 399 -16.84 -5.91 -34.15
CA GLY A 399 -16.96 -5.29 -32.84
C GLY A 399 -15.64 -4.61 -32.46
N PRO A 400 -15.66 -3.57 -31.61
CA PRO A 400 -14.43 -2.99 -31.10
C PRO A 400 -13.55 -4.13 -30.57
N ARG A 401 -12.34 -4.26 -31.13
CA ARG A 401 -11.36 -5.27 -30.74
C ARG A 401 -11.31 -5.31 -29.21
N PRO A 402 -11.59 -6.45 -28.56
CA PRO A 402 -11.35 -6.56 -27.14
C PRO A 402 -9.87 -6.28 -26.91
N LEU A 403 -9.58 -5.25 -26.11
CA LEU A 403 -8.26 -5.10 -25.51
C LEU A 403 -7.91 -6.45 -24.88
N ASN A 404 -6.78 -7.01 -25.31
CA ASN A 404 -6.21 -8.28 -24.84
C ASN A 404 -6.55 -8.52 -23.36
N THR A 405 -7.58 -9.31 -23.13
CA THR A 405 -7.85 -9.93 -21.85
C THR A 405 -7.41 -11.38 -22.05
N PRO A 406 -6.37 -11.87 -21.37
CA PRO A 406 -5.92 -13.24 -21.56
C PRO A 406 -7.07 -14.18 -21.22
N GLY A 407 -7.45 -15.05 -22.16
CA GLY A 407 -8.50 -16.04 -21.94
C GLY A 407 -8.04 -17.14 -20.96
N PRO A 408 -8.96 -17.88 -20.31
CA PRO A 408 -8.64 -18.89 -19.30
C PRO A 408 -7.93 -20.16 -19.80
N HIS A 409 -7.43 -20.20 -21.03
CA HIS A 409 -6.80 -21.40 -21.60
C HIS A 409 -5.40 -21.19 -22.20
N ASP A 410 -4.85 -19.98 -22.13
CA ASP A 410 -3.39 -19.78 -22.20
C ASP A 410 -2.84 -19.71 -20.77
N ALA A 411 -2.95 -20.82 -20.05
CA ALA A 411 -2.08 -21.04 -18.92
C ALA A 411 -0.66 -21.20 -19.51
N PRO A 412 0.30 -20.30 -19.23
CA PRO A 412 1.68 -20.65 -19.45
C PRO A 412 1.91 -21.90 -18.60
N ALA A 413 2.32 -22.98 -19.27
CA ALA A 413 2.83 -24.16 -18.61
C ALA A 413 3.74 -23.70 -17.48
N ALA A 414 3.41 -24.16 -16.26
CA ALA A 414 4.11 -23.86 -15.05
C ALA A 414 5.62 -24.01 -15.25
N ALA A 415 6.30 -22.89 -15.44
CA ALA A 415 7.75 -22.80 -15.51
C ALA A 415 8.17 -21.48 -14.83
N GLY A 416 8.58 -21.61 -13.57
CA GLY A 416 9.21 -20.55 -12.79
C GLY A 416 8.30 -19.96 -11.71
N GLY A 417 8.31 -20.57 -10.52
CA GLY A 417 7.68 -20.06 -9.30
C GLY A 417 8.29 -18.72 -8.85
N GLY A 418 7.89 -17.64 -9.51
CA GLY A 418 8.16 -16.29 -9.06
C GLY A 418 7.12 -15.88 -8.01
N PRO A 419 7.52 -15.25 -6.90
CA PRO A 419 6.56 -14.72 -5.94
C PRO A 419 5.61 -13.73 -6.62
N SER A 420 4.33 -13.78 -6.24
CA SER A 420 3.28 -12.85 -6.70
C SER A 420 3.71 -11.39 -6.53
N GLU A 421 3.12 -10.47 -7.29
CA GLU A 421 3.45 -9.04 -7.18
C GLU A 421 3.24 -8.49 -5.75
N SER A 422 2.21 -8.98 -5.06
CA SER A 422 1.96 -8.74 -3.65
C SER A 422 3.06 -9.30 -2.74
N ALA A 423 3.56 -10.51 -3.00
CA ALA A 423 4.70 -11.08 -2.27
C ALA A 423 6.00 -10.31 -2.51
N ARG A 424 6.27 -9.88 -3.76
CA ARG A 424 7.42 -9.02 -4.09
C ARG A 424 7.34 -7.67 -3.39
N HIS A 425 6.15 -7.08 -3.31
CA HIS A 425 5.95 -5.82 -2.61
C HIS A 425 6.17 -5.97 -1.09
N LEU A 426 5.64 -7.04 -0.49
CA LEU A 426 5.83 -7.34 0.93
C LEU A 426 7.29 -7.68 1.27
N GLU A 427 8.01 -8.33 0.36
CA GLU A 427 9.46 -8.53 0.47
C GLU A 427 10.26 -7.23 0.40
N ARG A 428 9.86 -6.29 -0.47
CA ARG A 428 10.50 -4.96 -0.55
C ARG A 428 10.31 -4.18 0.74
N GLU A 429 9.09 -4.15 1.27
CA GLU A 429 8.74 -3.55 2.57
C GLU A 429 9.56 -4.17 3.72
N ARG A 430 9.59 -5.50 3.82
CA ARG A 430 10.41 -6.21 4.83
C ARG A 430 11.90 -5.90 4.69
N ARG A 431 12.42 -5.81 3.47
CA ARG A 431 13.83 -5.46 3.22
C ARG A 431 14.14 -4.04 3.68
N HIS A 432 13.23 -3.08 3.51
CA HIS A 432 13.40 -1.72 4.02
C HIS A 432 13.47 -1.68 5.55
N VAL A 433 12.56 -2.38 6.23
CA VAL A 433 12.54 -2.47 7.70
C VAL A 433 13.78 -3.18 8.24
N ARG A 434 14.14 -4.32 7.64
CA ARG A 434 15.33 -5.09 8.02
C ARG A 434 16.60 -4.27 7.80
N ARG A 435 16.70 -3.51 6.70
CA ARG A 435 17.82 -2.59 6.48
C ARG A 435 17.87 -1.50 7.53
N GLY A 436 16.73 -0.90 7.89
CA GLY A 436 16.65 0.07 8.99
C GLY A 436 17.15 -0.50 10.32
N LEU A 437 16.66 -1.68 10.70
CA LEU A 437 17.09 -2.39 11.92
C LEU A 437 18.58 -2.74 11.90
N ILE A 438 19.07 -3.31 10.79
CA ILE A 438 20.49 -3.63 10.62
C ILE A 438 21.32 -2.36 10.74
N THR A 439 20.92 -1.24 10.12
CA THR A 439 21.69 0.02 10.22
C THR A 439 21.70 0.59 11.64
N ALA A 440 20.61 0.48 12.38
CA ALA A 440 20.52 0.99 13.76
C ALA A 440 21.41 0.22 14.75
N ILE A 441 21.70 -1.06 14.47
CA ILE A 441 22.51 -1.92 15.33
C ILE A 441 23.94 -2.07 14.80
N ALA A 442 24.11 -2.41 13.53
CA ALA A 442 25.40 -2.75 12.95
C ALA A 442 26.33 -1.54 12.81
N VAL A 443 25.81 -0.35 12.51
CA VAL A 443 26.66 0.85 12.34
C VAL A 443 27.27 1.29 13.68
N PRO A 444 26.50 1.47 14.78
CA PRO A 444 27.09 1.76 16.08
C PRO A 444 28.01 0.64 16.57
N ALA A 445 27.61 -0.63 16.39
CA ALA A 445 28.44 -1.76 16.80
C ALA A 445 29.79 -1.77 16.07
N ALA A 446 29.79 -1.54 14.75
CA ALA A 446 31.01 -1.44 13.96
C ALA A 446 31.86 -0.23 14.36
N LEU A 447 31.25 0.93 14.62
CA LEU A 447 31.96 2.13 15.09
C LEU A 447 32.59 1.91 16.47
N ILE A 448 31.86 1.31 17.41
CA ILE A 448 32.37 1.00 18.76
C ILE A 448 33.48 -0.04 18.68
N ALA A 449 33.32 -1.08 17.87
CA ALA A 449 34.34 -2.11 17.67
C ALA A 449 35.61 -1.53 17.04
N ALA A 450 35.48 -0.70 16.00
CA ALA A 450 36.61 -0.03 15.37
C ALA A 450 37.31 0.92 16.35
N LEU A 451 36.55 1.76 17.07
CA LEU A 451 37.11 2.67 18.07
C LEU A 451 37.79 1.90 19.20
N GLY A 452 37.18 0.81 19.67
CA GLY A 452 37.74 -0.07 20.69
C GLY A 452 39.02 -0.78 20.25
N ALA A 453 39.09 -1.24 19.00
CA ALA A 453 40.30 -1.85 18.43
C ALA A 453 41.44 -0.83 18.29
N VAL A 454 41.14 0.38 17.81
CA VAL A 454 42.13 1.48 17.74
C VAL A 454 42.60 1.88 19.13
N MET A 455 41.67 1.99 20.09
CA MET A 455 41.98 2.30 21.49
C MET A 455 42.86 1.23 22.11
N LEU A 456 42.50 -0.05 21.98
CA LEU A 456 43.29 -1.17 22.48
C LEU A 456 44.70 -1.16 21.86
N GLY A 457 44.80 -1.03 20.53
CA GLY A 457 46.08 -0.93 19.84
C GLY A 457 46.93 0.24 20.31
N TYR A 458 46.34 1.42 20.52
CA TYR A 458 47.03 2.59 21.07
C TYR A 458 47.52 2.34 22.50
N TYR A 459 46.69 1.80 23.39
CA TYR A 459 47.09 1.49 24.76
C TYR A 459 48.20 0.43 24.81
N THR A 460 48.11 -0.62 24.00
CA THR A 460 49.18 -1.61 23.88
C THR A 460 50.47 -0.98 23.37
N TYR A 461 50.41 -0.18 22.29
CA TYR A 461 51.56 0.53 21.75
C TYR A 461 52.19 1.48 22.77
N ALA A 462 51.40 2.31 23.43
CA ALA A 462 51.87 3.25 24.45
C ALA A 462 52.46 2.53 25.66
N THR A 463 51.86 1.41 26.08
CA THR A 463 52.36 0.58 27.19
C THR A 463 53.72 -0.01 26.85
N LEU A 464 53.86 -0.66 25.69
CA LEU A 464 55.11 -1.28 25.26
C LEU A 464 56.25 -0.25 25.07
N ASN A 465 55.92 0.96 24.60
CA ASN A 465 56.90 2.01 24.33
C ASN A 465 57.14 2.98 25.51
N SER A 466 56.60 2.68 26.70
CA SER A 466 56.83 3.46 27.93
C SER A 466 57.52 2.65 29.03
N VAL A 467 58.01 1.44 28.70
CA VAL A 467 58.73 0.57 29.64
C VAL A 467 60.19 1.01 29.74
N LEU A 468 60.60 1.46 30.92
CA LEU A 468 61.99 1.66 31.29
C LEU A 468 62.44 0.44 32.11
N PRO A 469 63.28 -0.45 31.55
CA PRO A 469 63.71 -1.66 32.24
C PRO A 469 64.34 -1.35 33.62
N PRO A 470 64.18 -2.23 34.63
CA PRO A 470 64.72 -2.00 35.97
C PRO A 470 66.23 -1.75 36.00
N ASP A 471 67.00 -2.43 35.13
CA ASP A 471 68.45 -2.27 35.03
C ASP A 471 68.83 -0.86 34.51
N ASP A 472 68.15 -0.39 33.47
CA ASP A 472 68.33 0.96 32.91
C ASP A 472 67.91 2.03 33.92
N TYR A 473 66.79 1.79 34.63
CA TYR A 473 66.37 2.66 35.71
C TYR A 473 67.43 2.72 36.81
N ALA A 474 67.96 1.58 37.28
CA ALA A 474 68.97 1.50 38.32
C ALA A 474 70.27 2.24 37.94
N ALA A 475 70.64 2.24 36.65
CA ALA A 475 71.82 2.93 36.13
C ALA A 475 71.74 4.47 36.25
N LEU A 476 70.53 5.05 36.24
CA LEU A 476 70.33 6.50 36.34
C LEU A 476 70.67 7.04 37.74
N ARG A 477 71.48 8.09 37.80
CA ARG A 477 71.89 8.76 39.05
C ARG A 477 71.37 10.19 39.13
N VAL A 478 70.99 10.61 40.33
CA VAL A 478 70.64 12.01 40.60
C VAL A 478 71.88 12.88 40.31
N GLY A 479 71.69 13.93 39.51
CA GLY A 479 72.75 14.80 39.00
C GLY A 479 73.14 14.56 37.55
N ASP A 480 72.74 13.43 36.94
CA ASP A 480 73.00 13.12 35.53
C ASP A 480 72.39 14.18 34.59
N THR A 481 73.08 14.43 33.47
CA THR A 481 72.62 15.41 32.47
C THR A 481 71.47 14.84 31.65
N ARG A 482 70.50 15.71 31.32
CA ARG A 482 69.32 15.33 30.53
C ARG A 482 69.67 14.68 29.19
N ALA A 483 70.72 15.16 28.51
CA ALA A 483 71.15 14.62 27.22
C ALA A 483 71.64 13.16 27.32
N HIS A 484 72.28 12.78 28.43
CA HIS A 484 72.68 11.41 28.69
C HIS A 484 71.46 10.52 28.98
N ILE A 485 70.56 11.00 29.84
CA ILE A 485 69.37 10.24 30.24
C ILE A 485 68.41 10.04 29.06
N GLU A 486 68.21 11.05 28.21
CA GLU A 486 67.30 10.96 27.05
C GLU A 486 67.68 9.84 26.05
N GLN A 487 68.92 9.35 26.05
CA GLN A 487 69.33 8.21 25.22
C GLN A 487 68.84 6.86 25.77
N LEU A 488 68.62 6.77 27.07
CA LEU A 488 68.15 5.57 27.78
C LEU A 488 66.63 5.56 27.96
N LEU A 489 65.98 6.71 27.76
CA LEU A 489 64.55 6.83 27.98
C LEU A 489 63.74 6.29 26.80
N PRO A 490 62.64 5.57 27.07
CA PRO A 490 61.67 5.20 26.05
C PRO A 490 61.06 6.43 25.37
N PRO A 491 60.60 6.28 24.10
CA PRO A 491 60.05 7.39 23.33
C PRO A 491 58.71 7.90 23.86
N MET A 492 57.96 7.08 24.62
CA MET A 492 56.66 7.44 25.18
C MET A 492 56.69 7.45 26.72
N GLN A 493 55.83 8.27 27.31
CA GLN A 493 55.58 8.28 28.75
C GLN A 493 54.37 7.42 29.10
N ALA A 494 54.30 6.96 30.35
CA ALA A 494 53.17 6.20 30.85
C ALA A 494 51.89 7.05 30.86
N THR A 495 50.82 6.52 30.26
CA THR A 495 49.51 7.19 30.10
C THR A 495 48.68 7.30 31.39
N GLU A 496 49.03 6.53 32.42
CA GLU A 496 48.26 6.40 33.68
C GLU A 496 48.80 7.29 34.82
N ALA A 497 49.72 8.21 34.52
CA ALA A 497 50.41 9.03 35.52
C ALA A 497 49.53 10.08 36.22
N SER A 498 48.30 10.34 35.73
CA SER A 498 47.40 11.37 36.26
C SER A 498 47.03 11.15 37.73
N GLY A 499 46.78 9.90 38.13
CA GLY A 499 46.47 9.57 39.53
C GLY A 499 47.63 9.80 40.50
N VAL A 500 48.87 9.58 40.03
CA VAL A 500 50.09 9.87 40.81
C VAL A 500 50.35 11.37 40.87
N ARG A 501 50.24 12.09 39.74
CA ARG A 501 50.38 13.57 39.69
C ARG A 501 49.41 14.29 40.62
N ALA A 502 48.17 13.81 40.70
CA ALA A 502 47.14 14.43 41.54
C ALA A 502 47.43 14.26 43.05
N ARG A 503 48.01 13.13 43.46
CA ARG A 503 48.29 12.84 44.88
C ARG A 503 49.70 13.24 45.33
N VAL A 504 50.66 13.24 44.42
CA VAL A 504 52.04 13.65 44.65
C VAL A 504 52.43 14.71 43.62
N PRO A 505 52.24 16.00 43.94
CA PRO A 505 52.54 17.11 43.04
C PRO A 505 54.00 17.13 42.60
N GLU A 506 54.25 17.67 41.41
CA GLU A 506 55.60 17.87 40.91
C GLU A 506 56.32 18.98 41.72
N PRO A 507 57.63 18.82 42.03
CA PRO A 507 58.40 19.86 42.69
C PRO A 507 58.38 21.18 41.88
N PRO A 508 58.33 22.35 42.54
CA PRO A 508 58.26 23.63 41.84
C PRO A 508 59.47 23.85 40.93
N GLY A 509 59.21 24.13 39.65
CA GLY A 509 60.25 24.35 38.63
C GLY A 509 60.91 23.07 38.11
N ALA A 510 60.46 21.88 38.54
CA ALA A 510 60.87 20.61 37.96
C ALA A 510 59.87 20.15 36.89
N HIS A 511 60.37 19.48 35.85
CA HIS A 511 59.55 18.79 34.86
C HIS A 511 59.68 17.28 35.08
N CYS A 512 58.60 16.63 35.50
CA CYS A 512 58.61 15.19 35.76
C CYS A 512 58.10 14.37 34.57
N ARG A 513 58.75 13.22 34.33
CA ARG A 513 58.35 12.20 33.36
C ARG A 513 58.06 10.88 34.06
N TYR A 514 57.15 10.10 33.50
CA TYR A 514 56.63 8.88 34.11
C TYR A 514 56.81 7.69 33.18
N TYR A 515 57.33 6.57 33.70
CA TYR A 515 57.64 5.35 32.95
C TYR A 515 57.19 4.10 33.70
N ARG A 516 56.98 3.00 32.98
CA ARG A 516 56.60 1.70 33.56
C ARG A 516 57.84 0.82 33.77
N PRO A 517 57.90 0.01 34.84
CA PRO A 517 58.98 -0.95 35.05
C PRO A 517 58.88 -2.17 34.14
N THR A 518 57.67 -2.56 33.75
CA THR A 518 57.40 -3.77 32.96
C THR A 518 56.35 -3.51 31.89
N ALA A 519 56.35 -4.37 30.87
CA ALA A 519 55.38 -4.38 29.77
C ALA A 519 54.02 -4.97 30.16
N ASP A 520 53.68 -5.03 31.45
CA ASP A 520 52.41 -5.59 31.90
C ASP A 520 51.24 -4.69 31.46
N LEU A 521 50.37 -5.27 30.63
CA LEU A 521 49.20 -4.61 30.05
C LEU A 521 48.06 -4.46 31.06
N LEU A 522 48.06 -5.21 32.17
CA LEU A 522 47.00 -5.20 33.18
C LEU A 522 47.14 -4.06 34.22
N GLY A 523 48.24 -3.29 34.18
CA GLY A 523 48.36 -2.02 34.91
C GLY A 523 48.57 -2.14 36.42
N THR A 524 48.80 -3.34 36.95
CA THR A 524 49.07 -3.53 38.37
C THR A 524 50.55 -3.40 38.64
N GLY A 525 50.99 -2.29 39.26
CA GLY A 525 52.40 -2.14 39.63
C GLY A 525 52.83 -0.73 40.03
N HIS A 526 54.10 -0.43 39.75
CA HIS A 526 54.75 0.83 40.06
C HIS A 526 54.91 1.71 38.81
N LEU A 527 55.01 3.02 39.00
CA LEU A 527 55.44 3.99 38.00
C LEU A 527 56.74 4.65 38.48
N TYR A 528 57.73 4.66 37.61
CA TYR A 528 58.95 5.43 37.81
C TYR A 528 58.70 6.90 37.49
N ARG A 529 58.99 7.78 38.45
CA ARG A 529 58.99 9.23 38.28
C ARG A 529 60.43 9.74 38.23
N LEU A 530 60.74 10.44 37.15
CA LEU A 530 62.03 11.10 36.92
C LEU A 530 61.79 12.60 36.76
N CYS A 531 62.26 13.43 37.70
CA CYS A 531 62.09 14.88 37.64
C CYS A 531 63.41 15.59 37.30
N PHE A 532 63.30 16.58 36.41
CA PHE A 532 64.44 17.33 35.91
C PHE A 532 64.32 18.82 36.27
N THR A 533 65.39 19.41 36.78
CA THR A 533 65.50 20.85 37.04
C THR A 533 66.82 21.36 36.46
N GLY A 534 66.79 22.46 35.70
CA GLY A 534 68.01 23.02 35.09
C GLY A 534 68.76 22.05 34.16
N GLY A 535 68.06 21.08 33.55
CA GLY A 535 68.66 20.09 32.65
C GLY A 535 69.39 18.93 33.33
N ARG A 536 69.23 18.75 34.65
CA ARG A 536 69.76 17.61 35.41
C ARG A 536 68.66 16.86 36.15
N LEU A 537 68.87 15.56 36.38
CA LEU A 537 67.97 14.74 37.18
C LEU A 537 68.07 15.15 38.66
N THR A 538 66.96 15.58 39.25
CA THR A 538 66.89 16.03 40.65
C THR A 538 66.15 15.07 41.55
N ASP A 539 65.21 14.30 41.01
CA ASP A 539 64.41 13.33 41.76
C ASP A 539 64.17 12.06 40.94
N LYS A 540 64.32 10.91 41.59
CA LYS A 540 64.11 9.57 41.04
C LYS A 540 63.38 8.74 42.10
N ASN A 541 62.12 8.39 41.84
CA ASN A 541 61.29 7.62 42.77
C ASN A 541 60.38 6.62 42.02
N ALA A 542 59.97 5.56 42.69
CA ALA A 542 58.93 4.64 42.22
C ALA A 542 57.66 4.81 43.08
N TYR A 543 56.49 4.92 42.44
CA TYR A 543 55.20 5.08 43.12
C TYR A 543 54.25 3.96 42.73
N SER A 544 53.51 3.39 43.69
CA SER A 544 52.46 2.42 43.38
C SER A 544 51.27 3.10 42.66
N THR A 545 50.73 2.45 41.62
CA THR A 545 49.50 2.93 40.98
C THR A 545 48.25 2.68 41.83
N ALA A 546 48.29 1.67 42.71
CA ALA A 546 47.19 1.32 43.61
C ALA A 546 47.16 2.20 44.88
N ASP A 547 48.33 2.51 45.44
CA ASP A 547 48.48 3.42 46.58
C ASP A 547 49.64 4.41 46.37
N PRO A 548 49.41 5.53 45.67
CA PRO A 548 50.46 6.45 45.27
C PRO A 548 51.09 7.23 46.43
N ALA A 549 50.56 7.10 47.65
CA ALA A 549 51.19 7.65 48.85
C ALA A 549 52.38 6.81 49.34
N THR A 550 52.48 5.55 48.90
CA THR A 550 53.58 4.64 49.24
C THR A 550 54.67 4.68 48.17
N LYS A 551 55.91 4.94 48.59
CA LYS A 551 57.09 4.69 47.74
C LYS A 551 57.22 3.18 47.53
N GLY A 552 57.39 2.77 46.27
CA GLY A 552 57.73 1.40 45.94
C GLY A 552 59.17 1.05 46.36
N PRO A 553 59.55 -0.24 46.35
CA PRO A 553 60.94 -0.65 46.58
C PRO A 553 61.85 0.00 45.53
N GLU A 554 62.99 0.54 45.99
CA GLU A 554 64.02 1.22 45.17
C GLU A 554 64.77 0.26 44.24
#